data_AF-A0A379WI39-F1
#
_entry.id   AF-A0A379WI39-F1
#
_cell.length_a   1.000
_cell.length_b   1.000
_cell.length_c   1.000
_cell.angle_alpha   90.00
_cell.angle_beta   90.00
_cell.angle_gamma   90.00
#
_symmetry.space_group_name_H-M   'P 1'
#
loop_
_entity.id
_entity.type
_entity.pdbx_description
1 polymer ?
#
loop_
_entity_poly.entity_id
_entity_poly.type
_entity_poly.pdbx_seq_one_letter_code
_entity_poly.pdbx_strand_id
1 'polypeptide(L)'
;MRARLMATQSWLEARLKGEKLPKPAGLLTQNEQLWEPLYACYQSLQACGMGIIANGELLDTLRRVKCFGVPLVRIDIRQESTRHTEALGEITRYLGIGDYESWSEADKQAFLIRELNSKRPLLPRNWEPSNDTREVLETCKVIAKRQKGRSPPT
;
A
#
# COMPACT_ATOMS: atom_id res chain seq x y z
N MET A 1 8.48 12.14 -19.74
CA MET A 1 8.72 11.79 -18.31
C MET A 1 8.65 13.00 -17.38
N ARG A 2 9.49 14.03 -17.56
CA ARG A 2 9.56 15.21 -16.66
C ARG A 2 8.19 15.82 -16.31
N ALA A 3 7.31 16.01 -17.30
CA ALA A 3 5.97 16.55 -17.05
C ALA A 3 5.12 15.68 -16.10
N ARG A 4 5.25 14.34 -16.16
CA ARG A 4 4.54 13.41 -15.26
C ARG A 4 5.09 13.48 -13.83
N LEU A 5 6.40 13.62 -13.67
CA LEU A 5 7.05 13.83 -12.37
C LEU A 5 6.54 15.13 -11.73
N MET A 6 6.59 16.24 -12.47
CA MET A 6 6.12 17.55 -11.98
C MET A 6 4.64 17.52 -11.62
N ALA A 7 3.78 16.94 -12.48
CA ALA A 7 2.36 16.80 -12.19
C ALA A 7 2.09 15.94 -10.94
N THR A 8 2.87 14.88 -10.74
CA THR A 8 2.77 14.03 -9.53
C THR A 8 3.21 14.79 -8.29
N GLN A 9 4.32 15.52 -8.36
CA GLN A 9 4.83 16.33 -7.26
C GLN A 9 3.81 17.39 -6.84
N SER A 10 3.32 18.22 -7.77
CA SER A 10 2.34 19.27 -7.46
C SER A 10 1.04 18.68 -6.88
N TRP A 11 0.59 17.54 -7.39
CA TRP A 11 -0.58 16.86 -6.83
C TRP A 11 -0.33 16.37 -5.40
N LEU A 12 0.84 15.77 -5.12
CA LEU A 12 1.20 15.31 -3.77
C LEU A 12 1.33 16.49 -2.79
N GLU A 13 1.94 17.60 -3.21
CA GLU A 13 2.07 18.83 -2.38
C GLU A 13 0.71 19.40 -1.98
N ALA A 14 -0.23 19.50 -2.92
CA ALA A 14 -1.59 19.93 -2.62
C ALA A 14 -2.31 18.95 -1.66
N ARG A 15 -2.14 17.64 -1.86
CA ARG A 15 -2.69 16.61 -0.96
C ARG A 15 -2.11 16.71 0.45
N LEU A 16 -0.83 17.04 0.60
CA LEU A 16 -0.18 17.25 1.90
C LEU A 16 -0.72 18.51 2.61
N LYS A 17 -1.14 19.53 1.86
CA LYS A 17 -1.82 20.72 2.39
C LYS A 17 -3.30 20.49 2.74
N GLY A 18 -3.82 19.27 2.55
CA GLY A 18 -5.21 18.91 2.81
C GLY A 18 -6.18 19.20 1.66
N GLU A 19 -5.67 19.66 0.50
CA GLU A 19 -6.51 19.96 -0.66
C GLU A 19 -6.99 18.68 -1.35
N LYS A 20 -8.24 18.69 -1.82
CA LYS A 20 -8.85 17.57 -2.55
C LYS A 20 -8.89 17.87 -4.04
N LEU A 21 -7.76 17.67 -4.71
CA LEU A 21 -7.66 17.80 -6.17
C LEU A 21 -7.94 16.46 -6.89
N PRO A 22 -8.55 16.48 -8.08
CA PRO A 22 -8.64 15.30 -8.93
C PRO A 22 -7.24 14.78 -9.27
N LYS A 23 -7.11 13.47 -9.44
CA LYS A 23 -5.83 12.85 -9.81
C LYS A 23 -5.48 13.24 -11.25
N PRO A 24 -4.26 13.71 -11.54
CA PRO A 24 -3.84 13.95 -12.92
C PRO A 24 -3.74 12.63 -13.69
N ALA A 25 -4.04 12.65 -14.98
CA ALA A 25 -4.02 11.45 -15.82
C ALA A 25 -2.66 10.72 -15.85
N GLY A 26 -1.55 11.47 -15.69
CA GLY A 26 -0.19 10.95 -15.73
C GLY A 26 0.42 10.58 -14.37
N LEU A 27 -0.38 10.51 -13.29
CA LEU A 27 0.09 10.28 -11.92
C LEU A 27 0.98 9.03 -11.83
N LEU A 28 2.14 9.17 -11.19
CA LEU A 28 3.05 8.05 -10.91
C LEU A 28 2.63 7.33 -9.62
N THR A 29 2.31 6.05 -9.74
CA THR A 29 1.89 5.16 -8.66
C THR A 29 2.69 3.86 -8.62
N GLN A 30 3.32 3.49 -9.73
CA GLN A 30 4.06 2.24 -9.91
C GLN A 30 5.45 2.49 -10.51
N ASN A 31 6.42 1.64 -10.17
CA ASN A 31 7.81 1.81 -10.61
C ASN A 31 7.94 1.58 -12.12
N GLU A 32 7.09 0.73 -12.68
CA GLU A 32 6.99 0.38 -14.10
C GLU A 32 6.78 1.64 -14.95
N GLN A 33 5.98 2.58 -14.45
CA GLN A 33 5.72 3.85 -15.11
C GLN A 33 6.95 4.75 -15.24
N LEU A 34 7.98 4.55 -14.41
CA LEU A 34 9.31 5.16 -14.57
C LEU A 34 10.24 4.28 -15.40
N TRP A 35 10.22 2.97 -15.12
CA TRP A 35 11.12 1.99 -15.70
C TRP A 35 10.95 1.87 -17.22
N GLU A 36 9.73 1.65 -17.71
CA GLU A 36 9.44 1.38 -19.12
C GLU A 36 10.08 2.39 -20.08
N PRO A 37 9.82 3.70 -19.96
CA PRO A 37 10.40 4.68 -20.89
C PRO A 37 11.92 4.85 -20.71
N LEU A 38 12.47 4.69 -19.50
CA LEU A 38 13.93 4.76 -19.30
C LEU A 38 14.63 3.54 -19.91
N TYR A 39 14.01 2.37 -19.76
CA TYR A 39 14.54 1.12 -20.28
C TYR A 39 14.44 1.07 -21.82
N ALA A 40 13.38 1.64 -22.41
CA ALA A 40 13.28 1.81 -23.85
C ALA A 40 14.43 2.68 -24.41
N CYS A 41 14.76 3.81 -23.76
CA CYS A 41 15.93 4.60 -24.12
C CYS A 41 17.23 3.81 -24.01
N TYR A 42 17.38 3.01 -22.94
CA TYR A 42 18.57 2.17 -22.73
C TYR A 42 18.74 1.15 -23.85
N GLN A 43 17.67 0.42 -24.19
CA GLN A 43 17.68 -0.56 -25.28
C GLN A 43 18.00 0.08 -26.63
N SER A 44 17.42 1.26 -26.92
CA SER A 44 17.71 1.99 -28.15
C SER A 44 19.17 2.43 -28.24
N LEU A 45 19.74 2.98 -27.16
CA LEU A 45 21.15 3.39 -27.15
C LEU A 45 22.09 2.19 -27.35
N GLN A 46 21.78 1.05 -26.74
CA GLN A 46 22.56 -0.17 -26.94
C GLN A 46 22.50 -0.66 -28.38
N ALA A 47 21.30 -0.71 -28.96
CA ALA A 47 21.10 -1.14 -30.35
C ALA A 47 21.84 -0.22 -31.36
N CYS A 48 21.96 1.07 -31.06
CA CYS A 48 22.67 2.04 -31.89
C CYS A 48 24.19 2.11 -31.62
N GLY A 49 24.76 1.19 -30.82
CA GLY A 49 26.20 1.19 -30.51
C GLY A 49 26.65 2.29 -29.54
N MET A 50 25.71 3.00 -28.91
CA MET A 50 25.98 4.06 -27.92
C MET A 50 26.02 3.52 -26.49
N GLY A 51 26.62 2.34 -26.29
CA GLY A 51 26.61 1.65 -25.00
C GLY A 51 27.32 2.41 -23.87
N ILE A 52 28.34 3.21 -24.18
CA ILE A 52 29.02 4.07 -23.20
C ILE A 52 28.04 5.09 -22.59
N ILE A 53 27.15 5.67 -23.40
CA ILE A 53 26.12 6.61 -22.96
C ILE A 53 25.04 5.85 -22.17
N ALA A 54 24.59 4.69 -22.70
CA ALA A 54 23.58 3.87 -22.04
C ALA A 54 23.99 3.44 -20.63
N ASN A 55 25.28 3.10 -20.45
CA ASN A 55 25.85 2.61 -19.19
C ASN A 55 26.31 3.72 -18.23
N GLY A 56 26.10 5.00 -18.57
CA GLY A 56 26.34 6.13 -17.67
C GLY A 56 25.13 6.44 -16.78
N GLU A 57 24.73 7.71 -16.72
CA GLU A 57 23.66 8.20 -15.83
C GLU A 57 22.30 7.51 -16.03
N LEU A 58 22.02 7.01 -17.25
CA LEU A 58 20.80 6.29 -17.54
C LEU A 58 20.73 4.96 -16.78
N LEU A 59 21.84 4.21 -16.75
CA LEU A 59 21.94 2.96 -15.99
C LEU A 59 21.83 3.22 -14.48
N ASP A 60 22.47 4.28 -13.99
CA ASP A 60 22.35 4.69 -12.59
C ASP A 60 20.91 5.06 -12.22
N THR A 61 20.20 5.74 -13.11
CA THR A 61 18.79 6.08 -12.89
C THR A 61 17.90 4.84 -12.89
N LEU A 62 18.13 3.89 -13.81
CA LEU A 62 17.42 2.59 -13.81
C LEU A 62 17.63 1.83 -12.50
N ARG A 63 18.87 1.77 -11.99
CA ARG A 63 19.18 1.16 -10.69
C ARG A 63 18.46 1.86 -9.54
N ARG A 64 18.41 3.19 -9.53
CA ARG A 64 17.66 3.98 -8.53
C ARG A 64 16.15 3.73 -8.59
N VAL A 65 15.58 3.57 -9.77
CA VAL A 65 14.16 3.22 -9.92
C VAL A 65 13.84 1.86 -9.31
N LYS A 66 14.73 0.87 -9.42
CA LYS A 66 14.56 -0.45 -8.77
C LYS A 66 14.82 -0.40 -7.26
N CYS A 67 15.82 0.36 -6.82
CA CYS A 67 16.23 0.43 -5.42
C CYS A 67 15.24 1.25 -4.57
N PHE A 68 14.83 2.41 -5.06
CA PHE A 68 13.98 3.37 -4.33
C PHE A 68 12.56 3.44 -4.90
N GLY A 69 12.45 3.56 -6.22
CA GLY A 69 11.18 3.64 -6.94
C GLY A 69 10.32 4.86 -6.58
N VAL A 70 9.05 4.81 -6.96
CA VAL A 70 8.05 5.84 -6.67
C VAL A 70 7.86 6.09 -5.16
N PRO A 71 7.82 5.08 -4.26
CA PRO A 71 7.61 5.34 -2.83
C PRO A 71 8.87 5.87 -2.13
N LEU A 72 10.03 5.90 -2.80
CA LEU A 72 11.36 6.19 -2.25
C LEU A 72 11.85 5.13 -1.24
N VAL A 73 11.07 4.90 -0.18
CA VAL A 73 11.31 3.87 0.84
C VAL A 73 9.99 3.18 1.15
N ARG A 74 10.03 1.86 1.35
CA ARG A 74 8.88 1.11 1.85
C ARG A 74 8.82 1.25 3.38
N ILE A 75 7.62 1.51 3.89
CA ILE A 75 7.38 1.67 5.31
C ILE A 75 6.85 0.35 5.87
N ASP A 76 7.40 -0.07 7.00
CA ASP A 76 6.89 -1.17 7.79
C ASP A 76 5.87 -0.66 8.82
N ILE A 77 4.76 -1.37 8.94
CA ILE A 77 3.75 -1.10 9.97
C ILE A 77 3.96 -2.09 11.10
N ARG A 78 4.06 -1.58 12.33
CA ARG A 78 4.21 -2.40 13.54
C ARG A 78 3.17 -1.98 14.57
N GLN A 79 2.53 -2.97 15.16
CA GLN A 79 1.57 -2.82 16.25
C GLN A 79 1.69 -4.05 17.16
N GLU A 80 1.41 -3.88 18.45
CA GLU A 80 1.46 -4.99 19.41
C GLU A 80 0.28 -5.96 19.24
N SER A 81 0.51 -7.25 19.54
CA SER A 81 -0.51 -8.29 19.40
C SER A 81 -1.73 -8.06 20.30
N THR A 82 -1.54 -7.44 21.46
CA THR A 82 -2.62 -7.09 22.40
C THR A 82 -3.66 -6.20 21.74
N ARG A 83 -3.24 -5.17 21.00
CA ARG A 83 -4.13 -4.23 20.28
C ARG A 83 -5.01 -4.91 19.26
N HIS A 84 -4.48 -5.93 18.57
CA HIS A 84 -5.25 -6.74 17.62
C HIS A 84 -6.25 -7.67 18.33
N THR A 85 -5.85 -8.22 19.48
CA THR A 85 -6.68 -9.12 20.29
C THR A 85 -7.87 -8.38 20.89
N GLU A 86 -7.63 -7.20 21.46
CA GLU A 86 -8.67 -6.30 21.98
C GLU A 86 -9.64 -5.87 20.88
N ALA A 87 -9.13 -5.50 19.70
CA ALA A 87 -9.95 -5.11 18.56
C ALA A 87 -10.87 -6.26 18.09
N LEU A 88 -10.35 -7.48 17.99
CA LEU A 88 -11.15 -8.67 17.65
C LEU A 88 -12.14 -9.03 18.77
N GLY A 89 -11.76 -8.86 20.04
CA GLY A 89 -12.63 -8.99 21.20
C GLY A 89 -13.83 -8.05 21.10
N GLU A 90 -13.57 -6.78 20.85
CA GLU A 90 -14.62 -5.77 20.72
C GLU A 90 -15.57 -6.08 19.55
N ILE A 91 -15.04 -6.51 18.40
CA ILE A 91 -15.83 -6.92 17.23
C ILE A 91 -16.73 -8.12 17.58
N THR A 92 -16.17 -9.16 18.19
CA THR A 92 -16.91 -10.40 18.50
C THR A 92 -17.99 -10.17 19.56
N ARG A 93 -17.71 -9.35 20.57
CA ARG A 93 -18.69 -8.95 21.59
C ARG A 93 -19.83 -8.13 20.98
N TYR A 94 -19.50 -7.14 20.13
CA TYR A 94 -20.50 -6.32 19.44
C TYR A 94 -21.43 -7.15 18.55
N LEU A 95 -20.89 -8.17 17.87
CA LEU A 95 -21.66 -9.07 17.00
C LEU A 95 -22.43 -10.16 17.75
N GLY A 96 -22.28 -10.27 19.07
CA GLY A 96 -22.90 -11.34 19.88
C GLY A 96 -22.33 -12.74 19.60
N ILE A 97 -21.11 -12.83 19.04
CA ILE A 97 -20.44 -14.10 18.71
C ILE A 97 -19.77 -14.71 19.95
N GLY A 98 -19.33 -13.85 20.87
CA GLY A 98 -18.61 -14.21 22.09
C GLY A 98 -17.54 -13.19 22.41
N ASP A 99 -16.61 -13.55 23.29
CA ASP A 99 -15.47 -12.72 23.66
C ASP A 99 -14.16 -13.38 23.22
N TYR A 100 -13.62 -12.94 22.08
CA TYR A 100 -12.38 -13.46 21.50
C TYR A 100 -11.21 -13.46 22.49
N GLU A 101 -11.13 -12.50 23.41
CA GLU A 101 -10.02 -12.38 24.36
C GLU A 101 -9.97 -13.57 25.32
N SER A 102 -11.15 -14.03 25.75
CA SER A 102 -11.35 -15.14 26.68
C SER A 102 -11.18 -16.54 26.07
N TRP A 103 -11.15 -16.64 24.73
CA TRP A 103 -11.08 -17.91 24.03
C TRP A 103 -9.73 -18.62 24.17
N SER A 104 -9.77 -19.95 24.15
CA SER A 104 -8.56 -20.75 24.02
C SER A 104 -7.88 -20.48 22.67
N GLU A 105 -6.59 -20.77 22.58
CA GLU A 105 -5.84 -20.58 21.32
C GLU A 105 -6.42 -21.42 20.16
N ALA A 106 -6.90 -22.64 20.46
CA ALA A 106 -7.56 -23.49 19.46
C ALA A 106 -8.86 -22.85 18.93
N ASP A 107 -9.66 -22.25 19.81
CA ASP A 107 -10.91 -21.57 19.43
C ASP A 107 -10.63 -20.29 18.62
N LYS A 108 -9.60 -19.53 19.02
CA LYS A 108 -9.13 -18.35 18.27
C LYS A 108 -8.75 -18.72 16.83
N GLN A 109 -7.94 -19.76 16.66
CA GLN A 109 -7.53 -20.23 15.34
C GLN A 109 -8.72 -20.72 14.51
N ALA A 110 -9.60 -21.52 15.11
CA ALA A 110 -10.79 -22.03 14.43
C ALA A 110 -11.71 -20.90 13.94
N PHE A 111 -11.91 -19.87 14.77
CA PHE A 111 -12.65 -18.66 14.39
C PHE A 111 -11.97 -17.92 13.24
N LEU A 112 -10.67 -17.62 13.36
CA LEU A 112 -9.95 -16.87 12.34
C LEU A 112 -9.94 -17.59 10.99
N ILE A 113 -9.69 -18.90 10.96
CA ILE A 113 -9.71 -19.70 9.72
C ILE A 113 -11.10 -19.68 9.08
N ARG A 114 -12.17 -19.80 9.89
CA ARG A 114 -13.54 -19.73 9.39
C ARG A 114 -13.84 -18.37 8.77
N GLU A 115 -13.54 -17.27 9.47
CA GLU A 115 -13.85 -15.92 8.98
C GLU A 115 -12.96 -15.51 7.80
N LEU A 116 -11.69 -15.96 7.73
CA LEU A 116 -10.81 -15.72 6.58
C LEU A 116 -11.29 -16.40 5.30
N ASN A 117 -11.96 -17.55 5.41
CA ASN A 117 -12.58 -18.24 4.27
C ASN A 117 -13.99 -17.75 3.94
N SER A 118 -14.60 -16.95 4.83
CA SER A 118 -15.94 -16.42 4.65
C SER A 118 -15.95 -15.31 3.61
N LYS A 119 -16.93 -15.34 2.69
CA LYS A 119 -17.22 -14.22 1.78
C LYS A 119 -18.11 -13.16 2.43
N ARG A 120 -18.69 -13.45 3.59
CA ARG A 120 -19.55 -12.52 4.33
C ARG A 120 -18.66 -11.51 5.07
N PRO A 121 -18.89 -10.20 4.93
CA PRO A 121 -18.16 -9.20 5.70
C PRO A 121 -18.39 -9.36 7.20
N LEU A 122 -17.29 -9.46 7.96
CA LEU A 122 -17.32 -9.50 9.43
C LEU A 122 -17.54 -8.11 10.04
N LEU A 123 -16.86 -7.09 9.49
CA LEU A 123 -16.91 -5.73 10.03
C LEU A 123 -18.29 -5.07 9.77
N PRO A 124 -19.00 -4.62 10.82
CA PRO A 124 -20.24 -3.87 10.64
C PRO A 124 -19.99 -2.55 9.89
N ARG A 125 -20.94 -2.14 9.04
CA ARG A 125 -20.80 -0.91 8.23
C ARG A 125 -20.95 0.37 9.06
N ASN A 126 -21.86 0.35 10.03
CA ASN A 126 -22.21 1.49 10.87
C ASN A 126 -21.96 1.10 12.33
N TRP A 127 -20.70 1.04 12.72
CA TRP A 127 -20.29 0.73 14.08
C TRP A 127 -19.32 1.79 14.58
N GLU A 128 -19.50 2.19 15.83
CA GLU A 128 -18.63 3.12 16.55
C GLU A 128 -17.79 2.34 17.56
N PRO A 129 -16.60 1.85 17.16
CA PRO A 129 -15.69 1.21 18.08
C PRO A 129 -15.05 2.22 19.04
N SER A 130 -14.42 1.72 20.09
CA SER A 130 -13.47 2.46 20.94
C SER A 130 -12.39 3.14 20.10
N ASN A 131 -11.75 4.18 20.64
CA ASN A 131 -10.68 4.90 19.95
C ASN A 131 -9.52 3.96 19.57
N ASP A 132 -9.20 3.05 20.47
CA ASP A 132 -8.13 2.07 20.31
C ASP A 132 -8.45 1.12 19.15
N THR A 133 -9.64 0.52 19.13
CA THR A 133 -10.06 -0.37 18.03
C THR A 133 -10.22 0.40 16.71
N ARG A 134 -10.69 1.65 16.76
CA ARG A 134 -10.80 2.52 15.58
C ARG A 134 -9.44 2.77 14.92
N GLU A 135 -8.40 3.03 15.72
CA GLU A 135 -7.04 3.25 15.21
C GLU A 135 -6.56 2.02 14.41
N VAL A 136 -6.68 0.83 14.98
CA VAL A 136 -6.27 -0.43 14.33
C VAL A 136 -6.99 -0.61 12.98
N LEU A 137 -8.31 -0.39 12.96
CA LEU A 137 -9.12 -0.53 11.75
C LEU A 137 -8.79 0.54 10.68
N GLU A 138 -8.60 1.79 11.08
CA GLU A 138 -8.23 2.87 10.16
C GLU A 138 -6.81 2.69 9.61
N THR A 139 -5.87 2.17 10.41
CA THR A 139 -4.53 1.80 9.95
C THR A 139 -4.60 0.72 8.86
N CYS A 140 -5.34 -0.37 9.07
CA CYS A 140 -5.58 -1.37 8.03
C CYS A 140 -6.25 -0.78 6.76
N LYS A 141 -7.19 0.15 6.94
CA LYS A 141 -7.86 0.84 5.83
C LYS A 141 -6.92 1.74 5.02
N VAL A 142 -5.96 2.40 5.67
CA VAL A 142 -4.90 3.16 4.99
C VAL A 142 -4.00 2.23 4.17
N ILE A 143 -3.59 1.09 4.73
CA ILE A 143 -2.79 0.07 4.04
C ILE A 143 -3.54 -0.41 2.77
N ALA A 144 -4.81 -0.79 2.91
CA ALA A 144 -5.63 -1.27 1.80
C ALA A 144 -5.84 -0.21 0.69
N LYS A 145 -6.04 1.06 1.07
CA LYS A 145 -6.15 2.18 0.12
C LYS A 145 -4.88 2.36 -0.71
N ARG A 146 -3.71 2.09 -0.13
CA ARG A 146 -2.41 2.19 -0.83
C ARG A 146 -2.14 0.99 -1.73
N GLN A 147 -2.49 -0.23 -1.30
CA GLN A 147 -2.30 -1.45 -2.07
C GLN A 147 -3.13 -1.51 -3.36
N LYS A 148 -4.35 -0.94 -3.38
CA LYS A 148 -5.21 -0.90 -4.58
C LYS A 148 -4.58 -0.21 -5.81
N GLY A 149 -3.47 0.53 -5.65
CA GLY A 149 -2.72 1.13 -6.76
C GLY A 149 -1.56 0.27 -7.29
N ARG A 150 -1.30 -0.90 -6.71
CA ARG A 150 -0.16 -1.76 -7.01
C ARG A 150 -0.65 -3.04 -7.69
N SER A 151 -0.26 -3.27 -8.94
CA SER A 151 -0.39 -4.58 -9.57
C SER A 151 0.43 -5.59 -8.76
N PRO A 152 -0.04 -6.84 -8.58
CA PRO A 152 0.70 -7.84 -7.83
C PRO A 152 2.09 -8.04 -8.47
N PRO A 153 3.16 -8.25 -7.68
CA PRO A 153 4.44 -8.65 -8.25
C PRO A 153 4.25 -10.02 -8.92
N THR A 154 4.53 -10.08 -10.22
CA THR A 154 4.78 -11.33 -10.96
C THR A 154 6.03 -12.01 -10.44
#